data_AF-A0A497DUX1-F1
#
_entry.id   AF-A0A497DUX1-F1
#
_cell.length_a   1.000
_cell.length_b   1.000
_cell.length_c   1.000
_cell.angle_alpha   90.00
_cell.angle_beta   90.00
_cell.angle_gamma   90.00
#
_symmetry.space_group_name_H-M   'P 1'
#
loop_
_entity.id
_entity.type
_entity.pdbx_description
1 polymer ?
#
loop_
_entity_poly.entity_id
_entity_poly.type
_entity_poly.pdbx_seq_one_letter_code
_entity_poly.pdbx_strand_id
1 'polypeptide(L)'
;RGYAKADSFLLWDDLELYLRQPGYGMGYLMGKVQLDKLLVDRSRQLGNEFSLKQFFDEFFAAGMIPISLICWEMTGLEDEINKLW
;
A
#
# COMPACT_ATOMS: atom_id res chain seq x y z
N ARG A 1 18.77 5.12 18.13
CA ARG A 1 18.00 5.23 16.86
C ARG A 1 18.63 4.25 15.89
N GLY A 2 17.88 3.25 15.41
CA GLY A 2 18.36 2.14 14.56
C GLY A 2 19.11 1.04 15.33
N TYR A 3 18.81 -0.22 15.05
CA TYR A 3 19.53 -1.39 15.61
C TYR A 3 20.76 -1.78 14.75
N ALA A 4 20.89 -1.22 13.54
CA ALA A 4 22.01 -1.45 12.65
C ALA A 4 23.19 -0.52 12.99
N LYS A 5 24.42 -1.06 12.94
CA LYS A 5 25.65 -0.27 13.09
C LYS A 5 25.89 0.57 11.83
N ALA A 6 26.44 1.76 12.00
CA ALA A 6 26.66 2.73 10.92
C ALA A 6 27.66 2.22 9.84
N ASP A 7 28.52 1.27 10.20
CA ASP A 7 29.50 0.63 9.32
C ASP A 7 29.06 -0.76 8.84
N SER A 8 27.80 -1.15 9.10
CA SER A 8 27.33 -2.48 8.74
C SER A 8 27.15 -2.63 7.23
N PHE A 9 27.52 -3.81 6.72
CA PHE A 9 27.30 -4.22 5.33
C PHE A 9 25.84 -4.01 4.89
N LEU A 10 24.89 -4.38 5.75
CA LEU A 10 23.45 -4.24 5.48
C LEU A 10 23.02 -2.79 5.22
N LEU A 11 23.57 -1.82 5.98
CA LEU A 11 23.24 -0.41 5.77
C LEU A 11 23.75 0.10 4.42
N TRP A 12 24.96 -0.30 4.03
CA TRP A 12 25.56 0.10 2.76
C TRP A 12 24.86 -0.53 1.56
N ASP A 13 24.50 -1.81 1.66
CA ASP A 13 23.73 -2.52 0.62
C ASP A 13 22.34 -1.87 0.41
N ASP A 14 21.61 -1.55 1.48
CA ASP A 14 20.32 -0.86 1.38
C ASP A 14 20.47 0.52 0.72
N LEU A 15 21.53 1.26 1.06
CA LEU A 15 21.80 2.56 0.45
C LEU A 15 22.12 2.42 -1.04
N GLU A 16 22.93 1.43 -1.44
CA GLU A 16 23.19 1.14 -2.85
C GLU A 16 21.90 0.76 -3.58
N LEU A 17 21.05 -0.07 -2.97
CA LEU A 17 19.76 -0.46 -3.52
C LEU A 17 18.88 0.76 -3.81
N TYR A 18 18.76 1.69 -2.87
CA TYR A 18 17.95 2.89 -3.06
C TYR A 18 18.53 3.84 -4.12
N LEU A 19 19.85 3.86 -4.31
CA LEU A 19 20.49 4.61 -5.40
C LEU A 19 20.22 3.98 -6.77
N ARG A 20 20.22 2.64 -6.85
CA ARG A 20 20.00 1.89 -8.11
C ARG A 20 18.51 1.76 -8.47
N GLN A 21 17.64 1.79 -7.48
CA GLN A 21 16.19 1.65 -7.63
C GLN A 21 15.47 2.80 -6.93
N PRO A 22 15.44 3.99 -7.56
CA PRO A 22 14.71 5.14 -7.03
C PRO A 22 13.26 4.77 -6.74
N GLY A 23 12.79 5.07 -5.53
CA GLY A 23 11.42 4.80 -5.10
C GLY A 23 11.18 3.43 -4.45
N TYR A 24 12.14 2.50 -4.46
CA TYR A 24 11.96 1.16 -3.86
C TYR A 24 11.55 1.23 -2.38
N GLY A 25 12.31 1.97 -1.56
CA GLY A 25 11.98 2.17 -0.14
C GLY A 25 10.66 2.92 0.07
N MET A 26 10.36 3.89 -0.80
CA MET A 26 9.10 4.66 -0.75
C MET A 26 7.89 3.79 -1.06
N GLY A 27 8.04 2.78 -1.92
CA GLY A 27 6.96 1.86 -2.29
C GLY A 27 6.33 1.16 -1.09
N TYR A 28 7.14 0.75 -0.11
CA TYR A 28 6.64 0.12 1.13
C TYR A 28 5.75 1.06 1.94
N LEU A 29 6.18 2.32 2.09
CA LEU A 29 5.43 3.32 2.84
C LEU A 29 4.16 3.75 2.09
N MET A 30 4.28 4.01 0.79
CA MET A 30 3.16 4.42 -0.05
C MET A 30 2.10 3.33 -0.14
N GLY A 31 2.49 2.08 -0.35
CA GLY A 31 1.57 0.94 -0.40
C GLY A 31 0.80 0.77 0.91
N LYS A 32 1.48 0.92 2.05
CA LYS A 32 0.83 0.89 3.37
C LYS A 32 -0.19 2.02 3.52
N VAL A 33 0.18 3.25 3.20
CA VAL A 33 -0.73 4.41 3.32
C VAL A 33 -1.97 4.24 2.46
N GLN A 34 -1.81 3.74 1.22
CA GLN A 34 -2.92 3.47 0.32
C GLN A 34 -3.83 2.35 0.84
N LEU A 35 -3.25 1.25 1.34
CA LEU A 35 -4.00 0.14 1.93
C LEU A 35 -4.77 0.59 3.19
N ASP A 36 -4.14 1.35 4.08
CA ASP A 36 -4.77 1.86 5.30
C ASP A 36 -5.96 2.78 4.95
N LYS A 37 -5.82 3.63 3.92
CA LYS A 37 -6.92 4.49 3.44
C LYS A 37 -8.08 3.64 2.91
N LEU A 38 -7.81 2.68 2.02
CA LEU A 38 -8.81 1.78 1.46
C LEU A 38 -9.54 0.99 2.55
N LEU A 39 -8.82 0.48 3.55
CA LEU A 39 -9.40 -0.22 4.69
C LEU A 39 -10.39 0.67 5.46
N VAL A 40 -10.01 1.92 5.75
CA VAL A 40 -10.87 2.87 6.46
C VAL A 40 -12.10 3.23 5.62
N ASP A 41 -11.93 3.50 4.33
CA ASP A 41 -13.03 3.86 3.44
C ASP A 41 -14.01 2.71 3.30
N ARG A 42 -13.52 1.47 3.10
CA ARG A 42 -14.36 0.27 3.02
C ARG A 42 -15.06 -0.04 4.35
N SER A 43 -14.38 0.15 5.48
CA SER A 43 -14.98 -0.01 6.81
C SER A 43 -16.11 0.97 7.04
N ARG A 44 -15.95 2.22 6.63
CA ARG A 44 -17.01 3.24 6.72
C ARG A 44 -18.19 2.93 5.80
N GLN A 45 -17.92 2.46 4.58
CA GLN A 45 -18.97 2.12 3.61
C GLN A 45 -19.87 0.98 4.10
N LEU A 46 -19.28 -0.08 4.67
CA LEU A 46 -20.02 -1.26 5.11
C LEU A 46 -20.56 -1.15 6.55
N GLY A 47 -20.03 -0.23 7.36
CA GLY A 47 -20.49 -0.01 8.73
C GLY A 47 -20.45 -1.30 9.56
N ASN A 48 -21.59 -1.70 10.12
CA ASN A 48 -21.70 -2.90 10.96
C ASN A 48 -21.53 -4.22 10.19
N GLU A 49 -21.63 -4.20 8.85
CA GLU A 49 -21.42 -5.37 8.00
C GLU A 49 -19.93 -5.56 7.64
N PHE A 50 -19.06 -4.62 8.05
CA PHE A 50 -17.63 -4.72 7.77
C PHE A 50 -16.99 -5.94 8.45
N SER A 51 -16.24 -6.71 7.66
CA SER A 51 -15.41 -7.81 8.14
C SER A 51 -13.98 -7.66 7.62
N LEU A 52 -13.02 -7.61 8.54
CA LEU A 52 -11.59 -7.53 8.18
C LEU A 52 -11.13 -8.72 7.34
N LYS A 53 -11.70 -9.90 7.59
CA LYS A 53 -11.40 -11.10 6.80
C LYS A 53 -11.88 -10.94 5.36
N GLN A 54 -13.15 -10.56 5.18
CA GLN A 54 -13.72 -10.38 3.83
C GLN A 54 -13.00 -9.27 3.07
N PHE A 55 -12.62 -8.18 3.76
CA PHE A 55 -11.79 -7.14 3.17
C PHE A 55 -10.49 -7.69 2.55
N PHE A 56 -9.72 -8.48 3.31
CA PHE A 56 -8.47 -9.04 2.78
C PHE A 56 -8.71 -10.13 1.74
N ASP A 57 -9.79 -10.93 1.86
CA ASP A 57 -10.17 -11.89 0.84
C ASP A 57 -10.46 -11.18 -0.50
N GLU A 58 -11.25 -10.09 -0.50
CA GLU A 58 -11.55 -9.26 -1.68
C GLU A 58 -10.28 -8.58 -2.22
N PHE A 59 -9.47 -7.97 -1.35
CA PHE A 59 -8.25 -7.29 -1.73
C PHE A 59 -7.25 -8.22 -2.43
N PHE A 60 -7.04 -9.43 -1.90
CA PHE A 60 -6.15 -10.40 -2.53
C PHE A 60 -6.75 -11.03 -3.79
N ALA A 61 -8.07 -11.19 -3.85
CA ALA A 61 -8.76 -11.68 -5.06
C ALA A 61 -8.63 -10.71 -6.25
N ALA A 62 -8.50 -9.40 -6.00
CA ALA A 62 -8.25 -8.40 -7.04
C ALA A 62 -6.87 -8.54 -7.73
N GLY A 63 -5.93 -9.27 -7.11
CA GLY A 63 -4.61 -9.56 -7.67
C GLY A 63 -3.57 -8.45 -7.46
N MET A 64 -2.40 -8.63 -8.07
CA MET A 64 -1.26 -7.71 -7.91
C MET A 64 -1.31 -6.58 -8.94
N ILE A 65 -2.22 -5.64 -8.73
CA ILE A 65 -2.43 -4.44 -9.55
C ILE A 65 -2.28 -3.16 -8.70
N PRO A 66 -2.16 -1.96 -9.29
CA PRO A 66 -2.16 -0.71 -8.55
C PRO A 66 -3.32 -0.61 -7.55
N ILE A 67 -3.04 -0.22 -6.30
CA ILE A 67 -4.05 -0.13 -5.23
C ILE A 67 -5.17 0.87 -5.58
N SER A 68 -4.91 1.87 -6.43
CA SER A 68 -5.94 2.78 -6.94
C SER A 68 -7.04 2.06 -7.73
N LEU A 69 -6.68 1.04 -8.52
CA LEU A 69 -7.64 0.21 -9.26
C LEU A 69 -8.41 -0.74 -8.33
N ILE A 70 -7.72 -1.32 -7.34
CA ILE A 70 -8.36 -2.15 -6.31
C ILE A 70 -9.36 -1.32 -5.51
N CYS A 71 -9.00 -0.08 -5.16
CA CYS A 71 -9.88 0.86 -4.48
C CYS A 71 -11.15 1.12 -5.30
N TRP A 72 -11.00 1.43 -6.59
CA TRP A 72 -12.14 1.63 -7.49
C TRP A 72 -13.04 0.40 -7.55
N GLU A 73 -12.48 -0.80 -7.74
CA GLU A 73 -13.24 -2.06 -7.79
C GLU A 73 -13.99 -2.35 -6.49
N MET A 74 -13.31 -2.23 -5.34
CA MET A 74 -13.89 -2.59 -4.05
C MET A 74 -14.88 -1.55 -3.53
N THR A 75 -14.66 -0.25 -3.80
CA THR A 75 -15.41 0.84 -3.15
C THR A 75 -16.31 1.64 -4.10
N GLY A 76 -16.09 1.53 -5.42
CA GLY A 76 -16.72 2.39 -6.43
C GLY A 76 -16.24 3.86 -6.41
N LEU A 77 -15.25 4.21 -5.58
CA LEU A 77 -14.71 5.57 -5.51
C LEU A 77 -13.80 5.86 -6.72
N GLU A 78 -14.03 6.99 -7.38
CA GLU A 78 -13.30 7.38 -8.59
C GLU A 78 -12.20 8.43 -8.34
N ASP A 79 -12.07 8.93 -7.10
CA ASP A 79 -11.19 10.05 -6.75
C ASP A 79 -9.73 9.84 -7.16
N GLU A 80 -9.21 8.61 -7.02
CA GLU A 80 -7.82 8.29 -7.40
C GLU A 80 -7.69 7.99 -8.89
N ILE A 81 -8.74 7.47 -9.53
CA ILE A 81 -8.76 7.18 -10.97
C ILE A 81 -8.81 8.48 -11.77
N ASN A 82 -9.61 9.45 -11.33
CA ASN A 82 -9.75 10.75 -11.97
C ASN A 82 -8.46 11.58 -11.95
N LYS A 83 -7.45 11.21 -11.14
CA LYS A 83 -6.13 11.86 -11.13
C LYS A 83 -5.13 11.26 -12.13
N LEU A 84 -5.46 10.12 -12.73
CA LEU A 84 -4.60 9.42 -13.68
C LEU A 84 -4.79 9.91 -15.13
N TRP A 85 -5.84 10.69 -15.38
CA TRP A 85 -6.26 11.23 -16.68
C TRP A 85 -6.29 12.76 -16.64
#